data_AF-A0A162ZIN6-F1
#
_entry.id   AF-A0A162ZIN6-F1
#
_cell.length_a   1.000
_cell.length_b   1.000
_cell.length_c   1.000
_cell.angle_alpha   90.00
_cell.angle_beta   90.00
_cell.angle_gamma   90.00
#
_symmetry.space_group_name_H-M   'P 1'
#
loop_
_entity.id
_entity.type
_entity.pdbx_description
1 polymer ?
#
loop_
_entity_poly.entity_id
_entity_poly.type
_entity_poly.pdbx_seq_one_letter_code
_entity_poly.pdbx_strand_id
1 'polypeptide(L)'
;MVEKKRLTPVNFEDLLNKLPCFMYKDMMIRDRRARFMYATPSQQFQSTINHHNPNNPPWRKLLWVKQDYPDNYVDSTFLDELQRNVNMRTYDYWTMVHASGGITQHISSVVIFIAIFIDLQTHTLSANHLIWTGSLLTGAGYLFLDLMMLRKTENYDVK
;
A
#
# COMPACT_ATOMS: atom_id res chain seq x y z
N MET A 1 -39.27 -41.72 -7.43
CA MET A 1 -39.00 -40.82 -6.31
C MET A 1 -37.58 -40.30 -6.47
N VAL A 2 -37.41 -39.09 -7.02
CA VAL A 2 -36.10 -38.44 -7.16
C VAL A 2 -36.16 -37.18 -6.32
N GLU A 3 -35.45 -37.19 -5.21
CA GLU A 3 -35.40 -36.09 -4.25
C GLU A 3 -34.59 -34.94 -4.84
N LYS A 4 -35.30 -33.92 -5.32
CA LYS A 4 -34.73 -32.66 -5.80
C LYS A 4 -34.13 -31.92 -4.58
N LYS A 5 -32.83 -32.12 -4.31
CA LYS A 5 -32.08 -31.26 -3.38
C LYS A 5 -32.03 -29.84 -3.97
N ARG A 6 -32.92 -29.00 -3.46
CA ARG A 6 -32.99 -27.56 -3.72
C ARG A 6 -31.68 -26.93 -3.23
N LEU A 7 -30.79 -26.59 -4.17
CA LEU A 7 -29.61 -25.78 -3.92
C LEU A 7 -30.09 -24.45 -3.31
N THR A 8 -29.76 -24.21 -2.05
CA THR A 8 -29.91 -22.89 -1.44
C THR A 8 -28.96 -21.92 -2.16
N PRO A 9 -29.37 -20.67 -2.41
CA PRO A 9 -28.48 -19.69 -3.01
C PRO A 9 -27.27 -19.52 -2.09
N VAL A 10 -26.08 -19.75 -2.62
CA VAL A 10 -24.83 -19.48 -1.91
C VAL A 10 -24.83 -17.99 -1.61
N ASN A 11 -24.98 -17.66 -0.33
CA ASN A 11 -25.11 -16.30 0.15
C ASN A 11 -23.74 -15.63 -0.02
N PHE A 12 -23.62 -14.67 -0.94
CA PHE A 12 -22.35 -14.04 -1.31
C PHE A 12 -21.70 -13.31 -0.12
N GLU A 13 -22.52 -12.86 0.83
CA GLU A 13 -22.14 -12.30 2.14
C GLU A 13 -21.32 -13.28 3.00
N ASP A 14 -21.61 -14.58 2.96
CA ASP A 14 -20.88 -15.59 3.73
C ASP A 14 -19.50 -15.90 3.13
N LEU A 15 -19.35 -15.69 1.82
CA LEU A 15 -18.07 -15.79 1.11
C LEU A 15 -17.20 -14.55 1.32
N LEU A 16 -17.81 -13.35 1.44
CA LEU A 16 -17.11 -12.11 1.76
C LEU A 16 -16.53 -12.10 3.18
N ASN A 17 -17.16 -12.78 4.14
CA ASN A 17 -16.67 -12.90 5.51
C ASN A 17 -15.60 -13.99 5.71
N LYS A 18 -15.41 -14.89 4.72
CA LYS A 18 -14.41 -15.97 4.75
C LYS A 18 -13.12 -15.66 4.00
N LEU A 19 -13.09 -14.61 3.19
CA LEU A 19 -11.84 -14.11 2.63
C LEU A 19 -11.00 -13.50 3.77
N PRO A 20 -9.67 -13.73 3.82
CA PRO A 20 -8.83 -13.17 4.87
C PRO A 20 -8.96 -11.65 4.89
N CYS A 21 -9.73 -11.18 5.87
CA CYS A 21 -10.22 -9.81 6.06
C CYS A 21 -9.09 -8.79 6.38
N PHE A 22 -7.82 -9.21 6.28
CA PHE A 22 -6.66 -8.43 6.69
C PHE A 22 -6.19 -7.45 5.61
N MET A 23 -6.40 -7.75 4.32
CA MET A 23 -5.85 -6.93 3.23
C MET A 23 -6.77 -5.78 2.77
N TYR A 24 -8.10 -5.98 2.82
CA TYR A 24 -9.04 -4.98 2.28
C TYR A 24 -9.27 -3.79 3.23
N LYS A 25 -9.14 -4.01 4.55
CA LYS A 25 -9.32 -2.95 5.54
C LYS A 25 -8.23 -1.88 5.44
N ASP A 26 -6.99 -2.26 5.14
CA ASP A 26 -5.88 -1.31 5.01
C ASP A 26 -5.92 -0.48 3.71
N MET A 27 -6.52 -1.02 2.63
CA MET A 27 -6.74 -0.26 1.40
C MET A 27 -7.85 0.79 1.59
N MET A 28 -8.91 0.45 2.33
CA MET A 28 -10.03 1.37 2.57
C MET A 28 -9.74 2.45 3.63
N ILE A 29 -8.83 2.20 4.58
CA ILE A 29 -8.41 3.19 5.59
C ILE A 29 -7.49 4.28 4.98
N ARG A 30 -6.79 3.98 3.88
CA ARG A 30 -5.95 4.97 3.17
C ARG A 30 -6.76 6.01 2.37
N ASP A 31 -7.96 5.67 1.89
CA ASP A 31 -8.79 6.55 1.06
C ASP A 31 -9.45 7.71 1.84
N ARG A 32 -9.76 7.50 3.13
CA ARG A 32 -10.42 8.52 3.95
C ARG A 32 -9.50 9.68 4.36
N ARG A 33 -8.17 9.49 4.29
CA ARG A 33 -7.16 10.54 4.53
C ARG A 33 -6.84 11.36 3.28
N ALA A 34 -7.04 10.83 2.08
CA ALA A 34 -6.71 11.52 0.83
C ALA A 34 -7.68 12.69 0.52
N ARG A 35 -8.91 12.66 1.06
CA ARG A 35 -9.92 13.70 0.82
C ARG A 35 -9.68 15.02 1.58
N PHE A 36 -8.74 15.06 2.52
CA PHE A 36 -8.40 16.27 3.25
C PHE A 36 -7.21 17.05 2.65
N MET A 37 -6.53 16.51 1.64
CA MET A 37 -5.25 17.07 1.17
C MET A 37 -5.37 18.04 -0.03
N TYR A 38 -6.56 18.23 -0.59
CA TYR A 38 -6.82 19.20 -1.66
C TYR A 38 -7.90 20.23 -1.31
N ALA A 39 -8.24 20.38 -0.02
CA ALA A 39 -8.99 21.55 0.42
C ALA A 39 -8.10 22.79 0.27
N THR A 40 -8.23 23.45 -0.88
CA THR A 40 -7.63 24.74 -1.21
C THR A 40 -7.85 25.70 -0.03
N PRO A 41 -6.80 26.17 0.65
CA PRO A 41 -6.97 27.33 1.51
C PRO A 41 -6.96 28.53 0.55
N SER A 42 -8.09 28.80 -0.11
CA SER A 42 -8.36 30.17 -0.49
C SER A 42 -8.61 30.91 0.82
N GLN A 43 -7.53 31.24 1.53
CA GLN A 43 -7.58 32.24 2.57
C GLN A 43 -8.03 33.52 1.86
N GLN A 44 -9.33 33.81 1.96
CA GLN A 44 -9.79 35.17 1.89
C GLN A 44 -9.04 35.88 3.02
N PHE A 45 -7.94 36.55 2.66
CA PHE A 45 -7.26 37.45 3.57
C PHE A 45 -8.25 38.57 3.89
N GLN A 46 -8.98 38.39 4.99
CA GLN A 46 -9.79 39.44 5.57
C GLN A 46 -8.81 40.49 6.10
N SER A 47 -8.52 41.51 5.31
CA SER A 47 -7.92 42.74 5.82
C SER A 47 -8.97 43.46 6.64
N THR A 48 -9.12 43.06 7.90
CA THR A 48 -9.90 43.81 8.89
C THR A 48 -9.13 45.05 9.32
N ILE A 49 -9.87 46.16 9.45
CA ILE A 49 -9.47 47.50 9.93
C ILE A 49 -8.85 48.43 8.86
N ASN A 50 -9.75 49.12 8.14
CA ASN A 50 -9.45 50.35 7.40
C ASN A 50 -9.16 51.51 8.36
N HIS A 51 -7.89 51.80 8.63
CA HIS A 51 -7.47 53.18 8.89
C HIS A 51 -7.31 53.87 7.54
N HIS A 52 -8.38 54.48 7.02
CA HIS A 52 -8.31 55.26 5.78
C HIS A 52 -7.55 56.57 6.06
N ASN A 53 -6.24 56.58 5.83
CA ASN A 53 -5.50 57.82 5.59
C ASN A 53 -5.90 58.30 4.18
N PRO A 54 -6.55 59.45 4.01
CA PRO A 54 -7.00 59.95 2.70
C PRO A 54 -5.83 60.23 1.72
N ASN A 55 -4.58 60.21 2.21
CA ASN A 55 -3.38 60.40 1.41
C ASN A 55 -2.76 59.09 0.88
N ASN A 56 -3.30 57.91 1.25
CA ASN A 56 -2.76 56.64 0.81
C ASN A 56 -3.61 56.08 -0.34
N PRO A 57 -3.01 55.70 -1.48
CA PRO A 57 -3.75 55.10 -2.57
C PRO A 57 -4.43 53.80 -2.10
N PRO A 58 -5.66 53.51 -2.57
CA PRO A 58 -6.35 52.28 -2.21
C PRO A 58 -5.53 51.07 -2.64
N TRP A 59 -5.55 50.02 -1.82
CA TRP A 59 -4.90 48.75 -2.15
C TRP A 59 -5.38 48.24 -3.52
N ARG A 60 -4.44 47.86 -4.39
CA ARG A 60 -4.73 47.26 -5.71
C ARG A 60 -3.83 46.05 -5.92
N LYS A 61 -4.37 45.03 -6.58
CA LYS A 61 -3.62 43.84 -6.99
C LYS A 61 -2.95 44.10 -8.34
N LEU A 62 -1.66 44.44 -8.35
CA LEU A 62 -0.90 44.83 -9.56
C LEU A 62 -0.20 43.63 -10.24
N LEU A 63 -0.94 42.58 -10.61
CA LEU A 63 -0.32 41.41 -11.25
C LEU A 63 0.12 41.65 -12.71
N TRP A 64 -0.49 42.62 -13.40
CA TRP A 64 -0.30 42.84 -14.86
C TRP A 64 0.14 44.26 -15.21
N VAL A 65 0.50 45.07 -14.21
CA VAL A 65 1.02 46.42 -14.43
C VAL A 65 2.49 46.30 -14.79
N LYS A 66 2.94 46.99 -15.84
CA LYS A 66 4.38 47.05 -16.17
C LYS A 66 5.15 47.67 -15.01
N GLN A 67 6.00 46.88 -14.38
CA GLN A 67 6.93 47.31 -13.36
C GLN A 67 8.30 47.60 -14.00
N ASP A 68 9.04 48.54 -13.44
CA ASP A 68 10.39 48.91 -13.93
C ASP A 68 11.48 47.89 -13.53
N TYR A 69 11.10 46.86 -12.77
CA TYR A 69 11.98 45.79 -12.31
C TYR A 69 11.68 44.48 -13.05
N PRO A 70 12.70 43.65 -13.33
CA PRO A 70 12.48 42.34 -13.92
C PRO A 70 11.73 41.43 -12.95
N ASP A 71 10.69 40.75 -13.44
CA ASP A 71 9.78 39.87 -12.68
C ASP A 71 10.45 38.59 -12.12
N ASN A 72 11.78 38.48 -12.26
CA ASN A 72 12.58 37.31 -11.89
C ASN A 72 13.39 37.54 -10.59
N TYR A 73 12.96 38.45 -9.73
CA TYR A 73 13.63 38.64 -8.45
C TYR A 73 13.30 37.48 -7.51
N VAL A 74 14.31 36.67 -7.21
CA VAL A 74 14.29 35.68 -6.14
C VAL A 74 15.39 36.04 -5.15
N ASP A 75 15.12 35.90 -3.86
CA ASP A 75 16.14 36.12 -2.84
C ASP A 75 17.23 35.03 -2.95
N SER A 76 18.46 35.38 -2.60
CA SER A 76 19.59 34.45 -2.60
C SER A 76 19.38 33.24 -1.68
N THR A 77 18.57 33.41 -0.64
CA THR A 77 18.20 32.40 0.36
C THR A 77 17.01 31.53 -0.07
N PHE A 78 16.31 31.88 -1.16
CA PHE A 78 15.12 31.15 -1.63
C PHE A 78 15.39 29.66 -1.87
N LEU A 79 16.56 29.36 -2.45
CA LEU A 79 16.97 27.98 -2.71
C LEU A 79 17.39 27.25 -1.43
N ASP A 80 17.85 27.97 -0.41
CA ASP A 80 18.22 27.40 0.90
C ASP A 80 16.96 27.05 1.71
N GLU A 81 15.87 27.79 1.53
CA GLU A 81 14.57 27.51 2.12
C GLU A 81 13.78 26.42 1.38
N LEU A 82 14.25 26.00 0.20
CA LEU A 82 13.61 25.00 -0.64
C LEU A 82 13.78 23.60 -0.06
N GLN A 83 12.85 23.22 0.82
CA GLN A 83 12.85 21.91 1.45
C GLN A 83 12.53 20.80 0.43
N ARG A 84 13.57 20.07 -0.01
CA ARG A 84 13.43 18.94 -0.93
C ARG A 84 12.81 17.73 -0.22
N ASN A 85 11.56 17.43 -0.54
CA ASN A 85 10.85 16.20 -0.17
C ASN A 85 11.01 15.78 1.31
N VAL A 86 10.51 16.65 2.20
CA VAL A 86 10.46 16.48 3.67
C VAL A 86 9.76 15.17 4.11
N ASN A 87 8.95 14.58 3.22
CA ASN A 87 8.21 13.36 3.47
C ASN A 87 8.92 12.10 2.96
N MET A 88 10.26 12.09 2.86
CA MET A 88 10.99 10.85 2.58
C MET A 88 10.80 9.85 3.73
N ARG A 89 9.88 8.89 3.52
CA ARG A 89 9.70 7.73 4.39
C ARG A 89 10.80 6.72 4.06
N THR A 90 11.75 6.55 4.98
CA THR A 90 12.73 5.47 4.91
C THR A 90 12.01 4.15 5.16
N TYR A 91 11.76 3.38 4.11
CA TYR A 91 11.20 2.04 4.24
C TYR A 91 12.30 1.06 4.65
N ASP A 92 12.05 0.32 5.72
CA ASP A 92 12.88 -0.81 6.09
C ASP A 92 12.71 -1.95 5.07
N TYR A 93 13.84 -2.48 4.58
CA TYR A 93 13.87 -3.47 3.51
C TYR A 93 13.09 -4.73 3.89
N TRP A 94 13.29 -5.23 5.10
CA TRP A 94 12.63 -6.46 5.57
C TRP A 94 11.12 -6.32 5.65
N THR A 95 10.65 -5.18 6.13
CA THR A 95 9.21 -4.86 6.14
C THR A 95 8.62 -4.85 4.73
N MET A 96 9.36 -4.31 3.75
CA MET A 96 8.94 -4.31 2.35
C MET A 96 8.87 -5.72 1.75
N VAL A 97 9.86 -6.56 2.05
CA VAL A 97 9.88 -7.97 1.61
C VAL A 97 8.67 -8.73 2.17
N HIS A 98 8.39 -8.59 3.47
CA HIS A 98 7.23 -9.22 4.09
C HIS A 98 5.90 -8.74 3.48
N ALA A 99 5.77 -7.44 3.18
CA ALA A 99 4.59 -6.90 2.52
C ALA A 99 4.41 -7.43 1.10
N SER A 100 5.50 -7.67 0.36
CA SER A 100 5.45 -8.24 -0.99
C SER A 100 5.07 -9.74 -1.02
N GLY A 101 5.24 -10.43 0.11
CA GLY A 101 4.98 -11.86 0.27
C GLY A 101 3.54 -12.28 -0.09
N GLY A 102 2.56 -11.42 0.18
CA GLY A 102 1.15 -11.70 -0.14
C GLY A 102 0.91 -11.86 -1.65
N ILE A 103 1.51 -10.99 -2.47
CA ILE A 103 1.36 -11.03 -3.92
C ILE A 103 2.08 -12.26 -4.48
N THR A 104 3.29 -12.56 -3.98
CA THR A 104 4.03 -13.75 -4.39
C THR A 104 3.30 -15.04 -4.06
N GLN A 105 2.54 -15.08 -2.95
CA GLN A 105 1.72 -16.24 -2.58
C GLN A 105 0.60 -16.48 -3.59
N HIS A 106 -0.08 -15.41 -4.03
CA HIS A 106 -1.13 -15.52 -5.05
C HIS A 106 -0.56 -16.02 -6.38
N ILE A 107 0.59 -15.49 -6.81
CA ILE A 107 1.27 -15.93 -8.04
C ILE A 107 1.69 -17.41 -7.94
N SER A 108 2.27 -17.80 -6.80
CA SER A 108 2.68 -19.19 -6.55
C SER A 108 1.50 -20.16 -6.64
N SER A 109 0.35 -19.81 -6.05
CA SER A 109 -0.87 -20.61 -6.14
C SER A 109 -1.32 -20.84 -7.59
N VAL A 110 -1.30 -19.78 -8.43
CA VAL A 110 -1.65 -19.88 -9.85
C VAL A 110 -0.66 -20.79 -10.60
N VAL A 111 0.64 -20.65 -10.35
CA VAL A 111 1.67 -21.48 -10.99
C VAL A 111 1.52 -22.95 -10.61
N ILE A 112 1.28 -23.26 -9.34
CA ILE A 112 1.07 -24.64 -8.87
C ILE A 112 -0.19 -25.24 -9.53
N PHE A 113 -1.26 -24.46 -9.63
CA PHE A 113 -2.48 -24.92 -10.32
C PHE A 113 -2.21 -25.26 -11.79
N ILE A 114 -1.50 -24.39 -12.52
CA ILE A 114 -1.14 -24.64 -13.92
C ILE A 114 -0.24 -25.87 -14.05
N ALA A 115 0.75 -26.03 -13.17
CA ALA A 115 1.64 -27.18 -13.16
C ALA A 115 0.85 -28.50 -13.02
N ILE A 116 -0.02 -28.59 -12.00
CA ILE A 116 -0.88 -29.76 -11.77
C ILE A 116 -1.78 -30.02 -12.99
N PHE A 117 -2.29 -28.96 -13.64
CA PHE A 117 -3.14 -29.10 -14.81
C PHE A 117 -2.40 -29.71 -16.01
N ILE A 118 -1.19 -29.23 -16.32
CA ILE A 118 -0.35 -29.79 -17.39
C ILE A 118 -0.03 -31.25 -17.09
N ASP A 119 0.36 -31.53 -15.84
CA ASP A 119 0.74 -32.85 -15.35
C ASP A 119 -0.38 -33.89 -15.46
N LEU A 120 -1.62 -33.46 -15.18
CA LEU A 120 -2.81 -34.28 -15.34
C LEU A 120 -3.13 -34.51 -16.83
N GLN A 121 -2.97 -33.49 -17.67
CA GLN A 121 -3.22 -33.58 -19.11
C GLN A 121 -2.23 -34.52 -19.81
N THR A 122 -0.98 -34.59 -19.34
CA THR A 122 0.03 -35.48 -19.92
C THR A 122 -0.07 -36.93 -19.45
N HIS A 123 -0.95 -37.28 -18.51
CA HIS A 123 -1.11 -38.62 -17.92
C HIS A 123 0.18 -39.25 -17.35
N THR A 124 1.26 -38.46 -17.26
CA THR A 124 2.60 -38.91 -16.88
C THR A 124 2.80 -38.96 -15.37
N LEU A 125 1.94 -38.29 -14.60
CA LEU A 125 2.11 -38.16 -13.16
C LEU A 125 1.13 -39.02 -12.37
N SER A 126 1.69 -40.09 -11.80
CA SER A 126 1.06 -40.82 -10.69
C SER A 126 0.87 -39.86 -9.52
N ALA A 127 -0.35 -39.79 -8.98
CA ALA A 127 -0.72 -38.95 -7.83
C ALA A 127 0.26 -39.06 -6.64
N ASN A 128 0.94 -40.21 -6.53
CA ASN A 128 1.97 -40.46 -5.54
C ASN A 128 3.11 -39.44 -5.60
N HIS A 129 3.60 -39.06 -6.79
CA HIS A 129 4.71 -38.11 -6.90
C HIS A 129 4.35 -36.72 -6.36
N LEU A 130 3.15 -36.23 -6.67
CA LEU A 130 2.66 -34.95 -6.16
C LEU A 130 2.54 -34.94 -4.63
N ILE A 131 2.06 -36.05 -4.06
CA ILE A 131 1.93 -36.23 -2.61
C ILE A 131 3.33 -36.23 -1.98
N TRP A 132 4.27 -37.02 -2.51
CA TRP A 132 5.64 -37.07 -2.01
C TRP A 132 6.33 -35.70 -2.07
N THR A 133 6.21 -34.97 -3.19
CA THR A 133 6.82 -33.64 -3.31
C THR A 133 6.20 -32.62 -2.36
N GLY A 134 4.87 -32.62 -2.22
CA GLY A 134 4.18 -31.72 -1.29
C GLY A 134 4.49 -32.01 0.18
N SER A 135 4.51 -33.29 0.55
CA SER A 135 4.90 -33.73 1.90
C SER A 135 6.36 -33.40 2.20
N LEU A 136 7.29 -33.64 1.26
CA LEU A 136 8.70 -33.28 1.42
C LEU A 136 8.89 -31.77 1.58
N LEU A 137 8.22 -30.96 0.74
CA LEU A 137 8.30 -29.50 0.82
C LEU A 137 7.77 -28.98 2.17
N THR A 138 6.66 -29.53 2.64
CA THR A 138 6.06 -29.16 3.93
C THR A 138 6.96 -29.56 5.10
N GLY A 139 7.50 -30.79 5.07
CA GLY A 139 8.45 -31.27 6.08
C GLY A 139 9.74 -30.45 6.10
N ALA A 140 10.33 -30.17 4.95
CA ALA A 140 11.53 -29.34 4.82
C ALA A 140 11.29 -27.92 5.34
N GLY A 141 10.13 -27.32 5.01
CA GLY A 141 9.73 -26.01 5.52
C GLY A 141 9.60 -25.98 7.04
N TYR A 142 8.99 -27.02 7.63
CA TYR A 142 8.85 -27.13 9.08
C TYR A 142 10.21 -27.26 9.78
N LEU A 143 11.09 -28.14 9.29
CA LEU A 143 12.45 -28.30 9.85
C LEU A 143 13.27 -27.01 9.71
N PHE A 144 13.17 -26.31 8.58
CA PHE A 144 13.86 -25.04 8.38
C PHE A 144 13.38 -23.97 9.39
N LEU A 145 12.06 -23.85 9.59
CA LEU A 145 11.50 -22.93 10.56
C LEU A 145 11.90 -23.29 11.99
N ASP A 146 11.86 -24.57 12.34
CA ASP A 146 12.24 -25.07 13.66
C ASP A 146 13.72 -24.77 13.96
N LEU A 147 14.63 -25.10 13.03
CA LEU A 147 16.06 -24.78 13.16
C LEU A 147 16.32 -23.26 13.22
N MET A 148 15.57 -22.47 12.44
CA MET A 148 15.69 -21.00 12.47
C MET A 148 15.20 -20.43 13.80
N MET A 149 14.09 -20.94 14.34
CA MET A 149 13.54 -20.52 15.63
C MET A 149 14.47 -20.89 16.78
N LEU A 150 15.03 -22.11 16.78
CA LEU A 150 16.00 -22.56 17.78
C LEU A 150 17.28 -21.72 17.78
N ARG A 151 17.80 -21.36 16.60
CA ARG A 151 18.93 -20.44 16.48
C ARG A 151 18.58 -19.07 17.07
N LYS A 152 17.36 -18.61 16.82
CA LYS A 152 16.92 -17.29 17.27
C LYS A 152 16.78 -17.22 18.80
N THR A 153 16.29 -18.29 19.46
CA THR A 153 16.20 -18.35 20.93
C THR A 153 17.57 -18.30 21.61
N GLU A 154 18.56 -19.05 21.10
CA GLU A 154 19.94 -19.02 21.63
C GLU A 154 20.55 -17.61 21.59
N ASN A 155 20.23 -16.82 20.55
CA ASN A 155 20.76 -15.46 20.40
C ASN A 155 20.09 -14.42 21.31
N TYR A 156 18.87 -14.67 21.82
CA TYR A 156 18.19 -13.77 22.76
C TYR A 156 18.58 -14.02 24.21
N ASP A 157 18.90 -15.26 24.58
CA ASP A 157 19.32 -15.61 25.94
C ASP A 157 20.74 -15.11 26.28
N VAL A 158 21.53 -14.73 25.28
CA VAL A 158 22.94 -14.27 25.42
C VAL A 158 23.05 -12.72 25.54
N LYS A 159 21.94 -11.99 25.66
CA LYS A 159 21.93 -10.52 25.85
C LYS A 159 21.24 -10.10 27.14
#